data_AF-A0A839SWD0-F1
#
_entry.id   AF-A0A839SWD0-F1
#
_cell.length_a   1.000
_cell.length_b   1.000
_cell.length_c   1.000
_cell.angle_alpha   90.00
_cell.angle_beta   90.00
_cell.angle_gamma   90.00
#
_symmetry.space_group_name_H-M   'P 1'
#
loop_
_entity.id
_entity.type
_entity.pdbx_description
1 polymer ?
#
loop_
_entity_poly.entity_id
_entity_poly.type
_entity_poly.pdbx_seq_one_letter_code
_entity_poly.pdbx_strand_id
1 'polypeptide(L)'
;MTDMKALTEAVHEYEQTCRHPDLPAFEISPVYDTHTNWDTGYPFGDRAGCYAFFDANKKLVYIGKASLSHILGRRIDSYFLRSGSSPSAVLKHQWESPPRYIVSIAVTKPYEAPSLEEFLIDKLQPSENSRGRH
;
A
#
# COMPACT_ATOMS: atom_id res chain seq x y z
N MET A 1 5.39 -11.38 15.51
CA MET A 1 5.62 -10.01 14.98
C MET A 1 4.39 -9.64 14.19
N THR A 2 3.86 -8.41 14.27
CA THR A 2 2.68 -8.02 13.48
C THR A 2 3.11 -7.65 12.06
N ASP A 3 2.29 -7.95 11.06
CA ASP A 3 2.64 -7.68 9.65
C ASP A 3 2.86 -6.20 9.35
N MET A 4 2.17 -5.31 10.08
CA MET A 4 2.42 -3.86 9.98
C MET A 4 3.82 -3.47 10.45
N LYS A 5 4.33 -4.11 11.51
CA LYS A 5 5.71 -3.91 11.95
C LYS A 5 6.69 -4.48 10.92
N ALA A 6 6.39 -5.66 10.38
CA ALA A 6 7.21 -6.27 9.32
C ALA A 6 7.29 -5.40 8.06
N LEU A 7 6.18 -4.74 7.68
CA LEU A 7 6.17 -3.78 6.57
C LEU A 7 7.12 -2.61 6.84
N THR A 8 7.02 -1.97 8.01
CA THR A 8 7.91 -0.85 8.39
C THR A 8 9.37 -1.28 8.38
N GLU A 9 9.69 -2.43 8.97
CA GLU A 9 11.06 -2.96 9.00
C GLU A 9 11.59 -3.25 7.58
N ALA A 10 10.76 -3.83 6.70
CA ALA A 10 11.15 -4.08 5.32
C ALA A 10 11.37 -2.79 4.51
N VAL A 11 10.57 -1.75 4.74
CA VAL A 11 10.80 -0.43 4.12
C VAL A 11 12.16 0.14 4.56
N HIS A 12 12.48 0.06 5.85
CA HIS A 12 13.78 0.52 6.36
C HIS A 12 14.95 -0.33 5.87
N GLU A 13 14.77 -1.64 5.74
CA GLU A 13 15.78 -2.52 5.14
C GLU A 13 16.06 -2.10 3.69
N TYR A 14 15.03 -1.83 2.90
CA TYR A 14 15.18 -1.33 1.52
C TYR A 14 15.94 0.01 1.47
N GLU A 15 15.62 0.94 2.38
CA GLU A 15 16.33 2.23 2.47
C GLU A 15 17.82 2.07 2.74
N GLN A 16 18.20 1.09 3.57
CA GLN A 16 19.59 0.86 3.95
C GLN A 16 20.38 0.05 2.92
N THR A 17 19.71 -0.82 2.16
CA THR A 17 20.38 -1.82 1.31
C THR A 17 20.26 -1.54 -0.18
N CYS A 18 19.20 -0.85 -0.62
CA CYS A 18 18.91 -0.62 -2.04
C CYS A 18 19.01 0.86 -2.45
N ARG A 19 19.05 1.79 -1.48
CA ARG A 19 19.12 3.24 -1.75
C ARG A 19 20.46 3.81 -1.31
N HIS A 20 20.81 4.96 -1.88
CA HIS A 20 21.96 5.74 -1.43
C HIS A 20 21.68 6.30 -0.02
N PRO A 21 22.63 6.22 0.94
CA PRO A 21 22.40 6.59 2.34
C PRO A 21 22.04 8.07 2.55
N ASP A 22 22.45 8.95 1.64
CA ASP A 22 22.14 10.39 1.71
C ASP A 22 20.72 10.75 1.23
N LEU A 23 19.95 9.79 0.72
CA LEU A 23 18.58 10.05 0.30
C LEU A 23 17.65 10.12 1.52
N PRO A 24 16.66 11.05 1.53
CA PRO A 24 15.68 11.10 2.61
C PRO A 24 14.91 9.78 2.73
N ALA A 25 14.60 9.40 3.97
CA ALA A 25 13.71 8.29 4.25
C ALA A 25 12.33 8.50 3.59
N PHE A 26 11.70 7.41 3.22
CA PHE A 26 10.32 7.34 2.82
C PHE A 26 9.40 7.62 4.01
N GLU A 27 8.26 8.19 3.71
CA GLU A 27 7.24 8.47 4.72
C GLU A 27 6.21 7.34 4.71
N ILE A 28 6.01 6.72 5.86
CA ILE A 28 5.01 5.66 6.06
C ILE A 28 3.81 6.26 6.79
N SER A 29 2.61 6.08 6.25
CA SER A 29 1.42 6.69 6.81
C SER A 29 0.96 5.99 8.09
N PRO A 30 0.15 6.66 8.92
CA PRO A 30 -0.73 5.97 9.85
C PRO A 30 -1.63 4.96 9.12
N VAL A 31 -2.13 3.99 9.87
CA VAL A 31 -3.10 3.02 9.35
C VAL A 31 -4.42 3.72 9.03
N TYR A 32 -4.90 3.55 7.81
CA TYR A 32 -6.19 4.05 7.35
C TYR A 32 -7.23 2.93 7.39
N ASP A 33 -8.34 3.10 8.12
CA ASP A 33 -9.45 2.13 8.16
C ASP A 33 -10.53 2.53 7.16
N THR A 34 -10.73 1.70 6.14
CA THR A 34 -11.71 1.91 5.07
C THR A 34 -13.16 1.95 5.55
N HIS A 35 -13.44 1.51 6.77
CA HIS A 35 -14.79 1.57 7.36
C HIS A 35 -15.05 2.88 8.12
N THR A 36 -14.02 3.54 8.66
CA THR A 36 -14.21 4.74 9.50
C THR A 36 -13.65 6.00 8.88
N ASN A 37 -12.75 5.89 7.89
CA ASN A 37 -12.05 7.03 7.29
C ASN A 37 -12.38 7.22 5.81
N TRP A 38 -13.37 6.50 5.28
CA TRP A 38 -13.65 6.45 3.84
C TRP A 38 -13.71 7.82 3.15
N ASP A 39 -14.39 8.79 3.77
CA ASP A 39 -14.62 10.12 3.20
C ASP A 39 -13.50 11.14 3.49
N THR A 40 -12.41 10.75 4.18
CA THR A 40 -11.35 11.70 4.58
C THR A 40 -10.19 11.79 3.58
N GLY A 41 -10.24 11.00 2.51
CA GLY A 41 -9.12 10.83 1.57
C GLY A 41 -8.00 9.96 2.14
N TYR A 42 -7.19 9.38 1.24
CA TYR A 42 -6.10 8.48 1.61
C TYR A 42 -4.85 9.26 2.06
N PRO A 43 -4.15 8.81 3.11
CA PRO A 43 -2.85 9.36 3.46
C PRO A 43 -1.89 9.29 2.27
N PHE A 44 -1.22 10.43 1.99
CA PHE A 44 -0.33 10.61 0.84
C PHE A 44 -0.98 10.34 -0.53
N GLY A 45 -2.31 10.48 -0.64
CA GLY A 45 -3.07 10.13 -1.84
C GLY A 45 -2.65 10.87 -3.11
N ASP A 46 -2.03 12.05 -3.00
CA ASP A 46 -1.51 12.89 -4.07
C ASP A 46 -0.06 12.56 -4.48
N ARG A 47 0.59 11.61 -3.80
CA ARG A 47 2.00 11.26 -4.01
C ARG A 47 2.16 9.93 -4.75
N ALA A 48 3.35 9.73 -5.32
CA ALA A 48 3.78 8.42 -5.80
C ALA A 48 4.32 7.57 -4.63
N GLY A 49 4.25 6.25 -4.75
CA GLY A 49 4.67 5.35 -3.68
C GLY A 49 4.14 3.93 -3.79
N CYS A 50 4.24 3.20 -2.69
CA CYS A 50 3.59 1.91 -2.51
C CYS A 50 2.42 2.01 -1.54
N TYR A 51 1.45 1.11 -1.65
CA TYR A 51 0.39 0.92 -0.68
C TYR A 51 0.30 -0.55 -0.30
N ALA A 52 0.04 -0.79 0.97
CA ALA A 52 -0.16 -2.12 1.52
C ALA A 52 -1.60 -2.23 2.04
N PHE A 53 -2.27 -3.31 1.67
CA PHE A 53 -3.58 -3.65 2.17
C PHE A 53 -3.48 -4.75 3.21
N PHE A 54 -4.24 -4.59 4.28
CA PHE A 54 -4.36 -5.56 5.34
C PHE A 54 -5.83 -5.92 5.57
N ASP A 55 -6.08 -7.16 5.94
CA ASP A 55 -7.43 -7.62 6.28
C ASP A 55 -7.89 -7.14 7.67
N ALA A 56 -9.11 -7.53 8.07
CA ALA A 56 -9.66 -7.17 9.37
C ALA A 56 -8.83 -7.67 10.58
N ASN A 57 -7.99 -8.69 10.39
CA ASN A 57 -7.07 -9.21 11.40
C ASN A 57 -5.69 -8.54 11.35
N LYS A 58 -5.52 -7.50 10.53
CA LYS A 58 -4.26 -6.79 10.29
C LYS A 58 -3.17 -7.68 9.67
N LYS A 59 -3.57 -8.74 8.96
CA LYS A 59 -2.66 -9.54 8.15
C LYS A 59 -2.45 -8.85 6.81
N LEU A 60 -1.21 -8.77 6.35
CA LEU A 60 -0.87 -8.21 5.05
C LEU A 60 -1.39 -9.14 3.95
N VAL A 61 -2.21 -8.60 3.05
CA VAL A 61 -2.83 -9.38 1.96
C VAL A 61 -2.32 -8.97 0.59
N TYR A 62 -1.97 -7.69 0.40
CA TYR A 62 -1.54 -7.17 -0.89
C TYR A 62 -0.63 -5.96 -0.76
N ILE A 63 0.31 -5.84 -1.70
CA ILE A 63 1.13 -4.65 -1.91
C ILE A 63 0.98 -4.24 -3.37
N GLY A 64 0.79 -2.95 -3.60
CA GLY A 64 0.78 -2.38 -4.94
C GLY A 64 1.49 -1.03 -4.98
N LYS A 65 1.69 -0.49 -6.18
CA LYS A 65 2.29 0.83 -6.38
C LYS A 65 1.48 1.85 -7.17
N ALA A 66 1.91 3.10 -7.00
CA ALA A 66 1.63 4.23 -7.87
C ALA A 66 2.96 4.90 -8.26
N SER A 67 3.30 4.85 -9.55
CA SER A 67 4.57 5.37 -10.08
C SER A 67 4.35 6.26 -11.30
N LEU A 68 5.32 7.13 -11.59
CA LEU A 68 5.34 8.03 -12.76
C LEU A 68 4.05 8.86 -12.88
N SER A 69 3.18 8.57 -13.84
CA SER A 69 1.93 9.29 -14.11
C SER A 69 0.76 8.93 -13.17
N HIS A 70 1.02 8.16 -12.10
CA HIS A 70 0.02 7.71 -11.15
C HIS A 70 0.34 8.17 -9.73
N ILE A 71 -0.72 8.46 -8.98
CA ILE A 71 -0.69 8.80 -7.56
C ILE A 71 -1.38 7.71 -6.74
N LEU A 72 -1.00 7.57 -5.48
CA LEU A 72 -1.46 6.55 -4.54
C LEU A 72 -2.98 6.50 -4.46
N GLY A 73 -3.62 7.65 -4.26
CA GLY A 73 -5.07 7.72 -4.06
C GLY A 73 -5.84 7.20 -5.26
N ARG A 74 -5.41 7.54 -6.49
CA ARG A 74 -6.06 7.02 -7.71
C ARG A 74 -5.87 5.51 -7.88
N ARG A 75 -4.71 4.97 -7.51
CA ARG A 75 -4.45 3.52 -7.59
C ARG A 75 -5.22 2.76 -6.53
N ILE A 76 -5.25 3.27 -5.29
CA ILE A 76 -6.04 2.71 -4.19
C ILE A 76 -7.54 2.72 -4.53
N ASP A 77 -8.08 3.86 -4.99
CA ASP A 77 -9.50 4.01 -5.36
C ASP A 77 -9.93 3.01 -6.43
N SER A 78 -9.02 2.60 -7.31
CA SER A 78 -9.34 1.65 -8.40
C SER A 78 -9.77 0.25 -7.92
N TYR A 79 -9.50 -0.10 -6.66
CA TYR A 79 -9.94 -1.36 -6.02
C TYR A 79 -11.35 -1.28 -5.43
N PHE A 80 -11.95 -0.09 -5.37
CA PHE A 80 -13.25 0.15 -4.76
C PHE A 80 -14.29 0.59 -5.79
N LEU A 81 -15.55 0.31 -5.51
CA LEU A 81 -16.69 0.84 -6.26
C LEU A 81 -16.98 2.25 -5.75
N ARG A 82 -17.18 3.19 -6.68
CA ARG A 82 -17.72 4.51 -6.38
C ARG A 82 -19.21 4.37 -6.03
N SER A 83 -19.51 3.98 -4.80
CA SER A 83 -20.88 3.95 -4.30
C SER A 83 -21.21 5.31 -3.69
N GLY A 84 -22.14 6.05 -4.30
CA GLY A 84 -22.53 7.40 -3.85
C GLY A 84 -23.31 7.46 -2.54
N SER A 85 -23.52 6.32 -1.85
CA SER A 85 -24.41 6.23 -0.69
C SER A 85 -23.99 5.17 0.35
N SER A 86 -22.86 4.50 0.17
CA SER A 86 -22.38 3.51 1.16
C SER A 86 -21.56 4.22 2.24
N PRO A 87 -21.82 3.98 3.54
CA PRO A 87 -21.02 4.54 4.62
C PRO A 87 -19.62 3.89 4.74
N SER A 88 -19.31 2.90 3.89
CA SER A 88 -18.06 2.16 3.88
C SER A 88 -17.61 1.84 2.46
N ALA A 89 -16.30 1.66 2.30
CA ALA A 89 -15.71 1.19 1.06
C ALA A 89 -16.35 -0.12 0.58
N VAL A 90 -16.68 -0.19 -0.71
CA VAL A 90 -17.18 -1.42 -1.34
C VAL A 90 -16.12 -1.91 -2.31
N LEU A 91 -15.68 -3.15 -2.16
CA LEU A 91 -14.63 -3.72 -3.01
C LEU A 91 -15.18 -4.02 -4.41
N LYS A 92 -14.39 -3.67 -5.44
CA LYS A 92 -14.74 -3.89 -6.85
C LYS A 92 -14.61 -5.36 -7.28
N HIS A 93 -13.71 -6.10 -6.65
CA HIS A 93 -13.41 -7.49 -6.96
C HIS A 93 -13.51 -8.36 -5.71
N GLN A 94 -13.63 -9.67 -5.89
CA GLN A 94 -13.59 -10.63 -4.79
C GLN A 94 -12.15 -10.82 -4.32
N TRP A 95 -11.98 -10.86 -3.00
CA TRP A 95 -10.73 -11.09 -2.29
C TRP A 95 -10.89 -12.36 -1.45
N GLU A 96 -9.86 -13.21 -1.34
CA GLU A 96 -9.89 -14.33 -0.39
C GLU A 96 -9.92 -13.79 1.04
N SER A 97 -9.08 -12.78 1.30
CA SER A 97 -9.12 -12.02 2.54
C SER A 97 -9.36 -10.54 2.23
N PRO A 98 -10.61 -10.04 2.39
CA PRO A 98 -10.98 -8.68 2.05
C PRO A 98 -10.16 -7.62 2.80
N PRO A 99 -9.57 -6.64 2.08
CA PRO A 99 -8.80 -5.60 2.72
C PRO A 99 -9.71 -4.64 3.48
N ARG A 100 -9.28 -4.27 4.69
CA ARG A 100 -9.93 -3.28 5.56
C ARG A 100 -9.01 -2.11 5.84
N TYR A 101 -7.73 -2.38 6.06
CA TYR A 101 -6.75 -1.35 6.42
C TYR A 101 -5.78 -1.08 5.29
N ILE A 102 -5.35 0.17 5.19
CA ILE A 102 -4.41 0.64 4.18
C ILE A 102 -3.25 1.34 4.87
N VAL A 103 -2.03 1.07 4.43
CA VAL A 103 -0.83 1.84 4.76
C VAL A 103 -0.22 2.33 3.46
N SER A 104 0.02 3.63 3.36
CA SER A 104 0.70 4.26 2.23
C SER A 104 2.16 4.51 2.57
N ILE A 105 3.06 4.27 1.61
CA ILE A 105 4.49 4.55 1.70
C ILE A 105 4.83 5.52 0.58
N ALA A 106 5.06 6.78 0.91
CA ALA A 106 5.38 7.79 -0.08
C ALA A 106 6.88 7.81 -0.38
N VAL A 107 7.23 7.63 -1.66
CA VAL A 107 8.63 7.65 -2.12
C VAL A 107 9.12 9.07 -2.42
N THR A 108 10.43 9.27 -2.48
CA THR A 108 11.02 10.59 -2.76
C THR A 108 10.97 10.93 -4.25
N LYS A 109 11.12 9.92 -5.11
CA LYS A 109 11.02 10.04 -6.56
C LYS A 109 10.09 8.96 -7.12
N PRO A 110 9.19 9.28 -8.07
CA PRO A 110 8.20 8.32 -8.57
C PRO A 110 8.77 7.05 -9.20
N TYR A 111 10.03 7.07 -9.65
CA TYR A 111 10.71 5.90 -10.22
C TYR A 111 11.20 4.89 -9.16
N GLU A 112 11.19 5.25 -7.86
CA GLU A 112 11.59 4.34 -6.77
C GLU A 112 10.46 3.36 -6.40
N ALA A 113 9.21 3.69 -6.72
CA ALA A 113 8.07 2.88 -6.33
C ALA A 113 8.06 1.46 -6.93
N PRO A 114 8.42 1.23 -8.21
CA PRO A 114 8.54 -0.13 -8.77
C PRO A 114 9.55 -1.03 -8.03
N SER A 115 10.75 -0.53 -7.76
CA SER A 115 11.78 -1.36 -7.10
C SER A 115 11.45 -1.61 -5.64
N LEU A 116 10.83 -0.63 -4.95
CA LEU A 116 10.32 -0.84 -3.60
C LEU A 116 9.19 -1.87 -3.57
N GLU A 117 8.23 -1.80 -4.49
CA GLU A 117 7.11 -2.76 -4.58
C GLU A 117 7.64 -4.20 -4.75
N GLU A 118 8.53 -4.42 -5.71
CA GLU A 118 9.11 -5.75 -5.97
C GLU A 118 9.84 -6.28 -4.74
N PHE A 119 10.67 -5.44 -4.09
CA PHE A 119 11.37 -5.82 -2.86
C PHE A 119 10.40 -6.23 -1.75
N LEU A 120 9.36 -5.43 -1.51
CA LEU A 120 8.41 -5.70 -0.43
C LEU A 120 7.58 -6.96 -0.71
N ILE A 121 7.18 -7.19 -1.96
CA ILE A 121 6.47 -8.41 -2.35
C ILE A 121 7.36 -9.64 -2.17
N ASP A 122 8.61 -9.56 -2.62
CA ASP A 122 9.56 -10.67 -2.47
C ASP A 122 9.87 -10.97 -0.99
N LYS A 123 10.03 -9.93 -0.18
CA LYS A 123 10.35 -10.08 1.24
C LYS A 123 9.17 -10.59 2.07
N LEU A 124 7.97 -10.06 1.83
CA LEU A 124 6.81 -10.24 2.70
C LEU A 124 5.80 -11.28 2.19
N GLN A 125 5.91 -11.67 0.92
CA GLN A 125 5.09 -12.71 0.27
C GLN A 125 3.56 -12.60 0.55
N PRO A 126 2.94 -11.41 0.35
CA PRO A 126 1.50 -11.24 0.50
C PRO A 126 0.69 -12.21 -0.39
N SER A 127 -0.36 -12.81 0.18
CA SER A 127 -1.09 -13.90 -0.48
C SER A 127 -1.71 -13.52 -1.82
N GLU A 128 -2.23 -12.29 -1.95
CA GLU A 128 -2.95 -11.86 -3.16
C GLU A 128 -2.01 -11.31 -4.25
N ASN A 129 -0.72 -11.10 -3.98
CA ASN A 129 0.26 -10.72 -5.01
C ASN A 129 0.70 -11.89 -5.88
N SER A 130 0.62 -13.13 -5.36
CA SER A 130 1.01 -14.35 -6.09
C SER A 130 0.18 -14.57 -7.36
N ARG A 131 -1.05 -14.06 -7.40
CA ARG A 131 -1.99 -14.20 -8.51
C ARG A 131 -1.66 -13.33 -9.73
N GLY A 132 -0.74 -12.37 -9.59
CA GLY A 132 -0.32 -11.48 -10.68
C GLY A 132 1.00 -11.85 -11.36
N ARG A 133 1.70 -12.90 -10.89
CA ARG A 133 2.92 -13.42 -11.52
C ARG A 133 2.51 -14.38 -12.66
N HIS A 134 2.50 -13.88 -13.89
CA HIS A 134 2.40 -14.70 -15.11
C HIS A 134 3.79 -15.00 -15.68
#